data_AF-A0A4Q4JU18-F1
#
_entry.id   AF-A0A4Q4JU18-F1
#
_cell.length_a   1.000
_cell.length_b   1.000
_cell.length_c   1.000
_cell.angle_alpha   90.00
_cell.angle_beta   90.00
_cell.angle_gamma   90.00
#
_symmetry.space_group_name_H-M   'P 1'
#
loop_
_entity.id
_entity.type
_entity.pdbx_description
1 polymer ?
#
loop_
_entity_poly.entity_id
_entity_poly.type
_entity_poly.pdbx_seq_one_letter_code
_entity_poly.pdbx_strand_id
1 'polypeptide(L)'
;MSDEPLDLDKHRGIAAQKATEIRRAMTDVESRARELRERQSVLESGLMSVAATSWPEAAAKARYVLNIYAASLSPDDTRHRDLVAAILADFARLDGQG
;
A
#
# COMPACT_ATOMS: atom_id res chain seq x y z
N MET A 1 -11.18 -42.69 32.94
CA MET A 1 -11.09 -41.25 33.29
C MET A 1 -9.63 -40.97 33.60
N SER A 2 -8.89 -40.43 32.64
CA SER A 2 -7.53 -39.93 32.88
C SER A 2 -7.67 -38.42 32.96
N ASP A 3 -7.94 -37.92 34.17
CA ASP A 3 -8.04 -36.48 34.43
C ASP A 3 -6.67 -36.03 34.94
N GLU A 4 -5.74 -35.87 33.99
CA GLU A 4 -4.43 -35.31 34.30
C GLU A 4 -4.61 -33.79 34.47
N PRO A 5 -4.19 -33.20 35.61
CA PRO A 5 -4.49 -31.80 35.89
C PRO A 5 -3.83 -30.89 34.84
N LEU A 6 -4.65 -30.20 34.05
CA LEU A 6 -4.18 -29.25 33.05
C LEU A 6 -3.51 -28.06 33.76
N ASP A 7 -2.21 -27.84 33.53
CA ASP A 7 -1.45 -26.73 34.12
C ASP A 7 -1.81 -25.40 33.42
N LEU A 8 -2.93 -24.81 33.85
CA LEU A 8 -3.49 -23.59 33.30
C LEU A 8 -2.56 -22.38 33.42
N ASP A 9 -1.67 -22.35 34.42
CA ASP A 9 -0.75 -21.22 34.64
C ASP A 9 0.39 -21.22 33.63
N LYS A 10 0.95 -22.39 33.29
CA LYS A 10 1.90 -22.48 32.17
C LYS A 10 1.28 -22.07 30.85
N HIS A 11 0.05 -22.51 30.57
CA HIS A 11 -0.65 -22.13 29.35
C HIS A 11 -0.95 -20.62 29.28
N ARG A 12 -1.31 -19.99 30.42
CA ARG A 12 -1.51 -18.53 30.51
C ARG A 12 -0.23 -17.74 30.30
N GLY A 13 0.90 -18.20 30.86
CA GLY A 13 2.21 -17.57 30.64
C GLY A 13 2.64 -17.57 29.17
N ILE A 14 2.46 -18.70 28.48
CA ILE A 14 2.76 -18.82 27.04
C ILE A 14 1.83 -17.93 26.21
N ALA A 15 0.53 -17.86 26.54
CA ALA A 15 -0.42 -17.01 25.86
C ALA A 15 -0.06 -15.51 26.00
N ALA A 16 0.32 -15.08 27.21
CA ALA A 16 0.75 -13.70 27.48
C ALA A 16 2.05 -13.33 26.74
N GLN A 17 2.99 -14.27 26.64
CA GLN A 17 4.22 -14.09 25.86
C GLN A 17 3.89 -13.93 24.36
N LYS A 18 3.10 -14.83 23.78
CA LYS A 18 2.69 -14.75 22.37
C LYS A 18 1.95 -13.46 22.05
N ALA A 19 1.04 -13.02 22.91
CA ALA A 19 0.34 -11.75 22.75
C ALA A 19 1.29 -10.54 22.78
N THR A 20 2.40 -10.64 23.51
CA THR A 20 3.43 -9.60 23.56
C THR A 20 4.31 -9.63 22.31
N GLU A 21 4.69 -10.80 21.83
CA GLU A 21 5.43 -10.98 20.58
C GLU A 21 4.63 -10.45 19.38
N ILE A 22 3.33 -10.76 19.29
CA ILE A 22 2.45 -10.25 18.23
C ILE A 22 2.39 -8.72 18.27
N ARG A 23 2.22 -8.11 19.46
CA ARG A 23 2.19 -6.65 19.58
C ARG A 23 3.50 -6.02 19.13
N ARG A 24 4.65 -6.59 19.50
CA ARG A 24 5.97 -6.11 19.05
C ARG A 24 6.11 -6.19 17.53
N ALA A 25 5.74 -7.34 16.94
CA ALA A 25 5.77 -7.52 15.49
C ALA A 25 4.87 -6.49 14.76
N MET A 26 3.67 -6.23 15.29
CA MET A 26 2.77 -5.20 14.74
C MET A 26 3.40 -3.79 14.84
N THR A 27 3.98 -3.43 15.98
CA THR A 27 4.69 -2.15 16.14
C THR A 27 5.86 -2.00 15.16
N ASP A 28 6.63 -3.07 14.95
CA ASP A 28 7.75 -3.06 14.00
C ASP A 28 7.26 -2.90 12.56
N VAL A 29 6.17 -3.59 12.19
CA VAL A 29 5.53 -3.46 10.87
C VAL A 29 4.99 -2.04 10.66
N GLU A 30 4.31 -1.47 11.65
CA GLU A 30 3.80 -0.10 11.58
C GLU A 30 4.92 0.93 11.43
N SER A 31 6.03 0.76 12.15
CA SER A 31 7.22 1.62 12.05
C SER A 31 7.82 1.57 10.65
N ARG A 32 8.05 0.37 10.12
CA ARG A 32 8.57 0.17 8.75
C ARG A 32 7.62 0.71 7.69
N ALA A 33 6.31 0.53 7.87
CA ALA A 33 5.30 1.07 6.96
C ALA A 33 5.31 2.61 6.97
N ARG A 34 5.55 3.25 8.13
CA ARG A 34 5.70 4.71 8.22
C ARG A 34 6.95 5.19 7.48
N GLU A 35 8.10 4.56 7.74
CA GLU A 35 9.37 4.88 7.06
C GLU A 35 9.25 4.74 5.53
N LEU A 36 8.54 3.71 5.06
CA LEU A 36 8.29 3.51 3.63
C LEU A 36 7.44 4.63 3.04
N ARG A 37 6.37 5.05 3.72
CA ARG A 37 5.52 6.16 3.28
C ARG A 37 6.28 7.49 3.23
N GLU A 38 7.12 7.76 4.22
CA GLU A 38 7.93 8.98 4.25
C GLU A 38 8.91 9.02 3.06
N ARG A 39 9.63 7.92 2.81
CA ARG A 39 10.52 7.81 1.65
C ARG A 39 9.79 7.95 0.33
N GLN A 40 8.63 7.32 0.20
CA GLN A 40 7.78 7.45 -0.98
C GLN A 40 7.37 8.90 -1.20
N SER A 41 6.91 9.61 -0.16
CA SER A 41 6.52 11.02 -0.26
C SER A 41 7.65 11.93 -0.73
N VAL A 42 8.89 11.69 -0.28
CA VAL A 42 10.07 12.44 -0.73
C VAL A 42 10.33 12.21 -2.22
N LEU A 43 10.27 10.96 -2.69
CA LEU A 43 10.45 10.62 -4.10
C LEU A 43 9.35 11.23 -4.98
N GLU A 44 8.10 11.15 -4.54
CA GLU A 44 6.95 11.74 -5.24
C GLU A 44 7.09 13.26 -5.34
N SER A 45 7.48 13.93 -4.26
CA SER A 45 7.71 15.38 -4.25
C SER A 45 8.83 15.76 -5.22
N GLY A 46 9.92 14.99 -5.25
CA GLY A 46 11.00 15.16 -6.23
C GLY A 46 10.51 15.00 -7.67
N LEU A 47 9.80 13.91 -7.97
CA LEU A 47 9.26 13.62 -9.29
C LEU A 47 8.31 14.71 -9.80
N MET A 48 7.48 15.28 -8.91
CA MET A 48 6.53 16.34 -9.24
C MET A 48 7.18 17.73 -9.32
N SER A 49 8.31 17.95 -8.64
CA SER A 49 9.02 19.24 -8.67
C SER A 49 9.68 19.54 -10.03
N VAL A 50 10.00 18.49 -10.79
CA VAL A 50 10.59 18.63 -12.13
C VAL A 50 9.46 18.73 -13.15
N ALA A 51 9.41 19.82 -13.91
CA ALA A 51 8.47 19.95 -15.02
C ALA A 51 8.77 18.87 -16.08
N ALA A 52 7.73 18.22 -16.61
CA ALA A 52 7.91 17.28 -17.70
C ALA A 52 8.42 17.99 -18.95
N THR A 53 9.41 17.38 -19.60
CA THR A 53 10.08 17.92 -20.80
C THR A 53 9.53 17.33 -22.10
N SER A 54 8.75 16.26 -22.00
CA SER A 54 8.14 15.56 -23.13
C SER A 54 6.74 15.04 -22.77
N TRP A 55 5.93 14.79 -23.80
CA TRP A 55 4.59 14.22 -23.63
C TRP A 55 4.62 12.84 -22.96
N PRO A 56 5.50 11.89 -23.37
CA PRO A 56 5.63 10.60 -22.69
C PRO A 56 5.98 10.73 -21.21
N GLU A 57 6.86 11.68 -20.85
CA GLU A 57 7.20 11.94 -19.44
C GLU A 57 5.99 12.46 -18.66
N ALA A 58 5.23 13.40 -19.23
CA ALA A 58 4.01 13.92 -18.60
C ALA A 58 2.95 12.82 -18.43
N ALA A 59 2.75 11.97 -19.45
CA ALA A 59 1.83 10.84 -19.40
C ALA A 59 2.23 9.82 -18.33
N ALA A 60 3.53 9.53 -18.18
CA ALA A 60 4.04 8.65 -17.14
C ALA A 60 3.76 9.19 -15.73
N LYS A 61 3.98 10.50 -15.50
CA LYS A 61 3.64 11.17 -14.23
C LYS A 61 2.14 11.11 -13.95
N ALA A 62 1.30 11.37 -14.96
CA ALA A 62 -0.15 11.27 -14.82
C ALA A 62 -0.62 9.83 -14.51
N ARG A 63 -0.09 8.83 -15.23
CA ARG A 63 -0.37 7.41 -14.99
C ARG A 63 -0.02 7.00 -13.57
N TYR A 64 1.12 7.47 -13.07
CA TYR A 64 1.53 7.21 -11.69
C TYR A 64 0.51 7.73 -10.66
N VAL A 65 0.12 9.01 -10.76
CA VAL A 65 -0.86 9.63 -9.87
C VAL A 65 -2.23 8.94 -9.96
N LEU A 66 -2.68 8.61 -11.16
CA LEU A 66 -3.95 7.91 -11.38
C LEU A 66 -3.97 6.51 -10.75
N ASN A 67 -2.86 5.77 -10.78
CA ASN A 67 -2.76 4.47 -10.12
C ASN A 67 -2.83 4.58 -8.60
N ILE A 68 -2.19 5.60 -8.01
CA ILE A 68 -2.30 5.88 -6.56
C ILE A 68 -3.75 6.22 -6.21
N TYR A 69 -4.37 7.11 -6.99
CA TYR A 69 -5.77 7.48 -6.79
C TYR A 69 -6.66 6.24 -6.84
N ALA A 70 -6.55 5.40 -7.88
CA ALA A 70 -7.33 4.18 -8.01
C ALA A 70 -7.12 3.19 -6.86
N ALA A 71 -5.89 3.05 -6.36
CA ALA A 71 -5.58 2.20 -5.21
C ALA A 71 -6.18 2.72 -3.89
N SER A 72 -6.39 4.05 -3.78
CA SER A 72 -7.03 4.68 -2.61
C SER A 72 -8.56 4.59 -2.62
N LEU A 73 -9.17 4.29 -3.77
CA LEU A 73 -10.63 4.20 -3.92
C LEU A 73 -11.19 2.96 -3.22
N SER A 74 -12.36 3.14 -2.61
CA SER A 74 -13.17 2.03 -2.08
C SER A 74 -13.42 0.97 -3.16
N PRO A 75 -13.46 -0.33 -2.80
CA PRO A 75 -13.92 -1.39 -3.68
C PRO A 75 -15.23 -1.10 -4.42
N ASP A 76 -16.14 -0.39 -3.76
CA ASP A 76 -17.49 -0.11 -4.26
C ASP A 76 -17.58 1.12 -5.17
N ASP A 77 -16.50 1.92 -5.26
CA ASP A 77 -16.47 3.10 -6.13
C ASP A 77 -16.13 2.71 -7.58
N THR A 78 -17.06 2.00 -8.20
CA THR A 78 -16.93 1.49 -9.57
C THR A 78 -16.80 2.63 -10.59
N ARG A 79 -17.56 3.72 -10.39
CA ARG A 79 -17.56 4.87 -11.31
C ARG A 79 -16.18 5.50 -11.46
N HIS A 80 -15.49 5.84 -10.37
CA HIS A 80 -14.18 6.48 -10.47
C HIS A 80 -13.11 5.50 -10.98
N ARG A 81 -13.23 4.22 -10.64
CA ARG A 81 -12.33 3.17 -11.17
C ARG A 81 -12.46 3.00 -12.67
N ASP A 82 -13.68 3.01 -13.20
CA ASP A 82 -13.94 2.92 -14.64
C ASP A 82 -13.38 4.14 -15.39
N LEU A 83 -13.53 5.34 -14.82
CA LEU A 83 -12.95 6.56 -15.39
C LEU A 83 -11.42 6.50 -15.45
N VAL A 84 -10.77 6.07 -14.36
CA VAL A 84 -9.30 5.90 -14.34
C VAL A 84 -8.87 4.85 -15.37
N ALA A 85 -9.57 3.72 -15.43
CA ALA A 85 -9.26 2.65 -16.38
C ALA A 85 -9.37 3.12 -17.84
N ALA A 86 -10.41 3.90 -18.18
CA ALA A 86 -10.58 4.45 -19.52
C ALA A 86 -9.41 5.38 -19.92
N ILE A 87 -9.01 6.29 -19.02
CA ILE A 87 -7.89 7.21 -19.28
C ILE A 87 -6.56 6.45 -19.41
N LEU A 88 -6.31 5.44 -18.56
CA LEU A 88 -5.11 4.62 -18.65
C LEU A 88 -5.06 3.80 -19.95
N ALA A 89 -6.21 3.34 -20.45
CA ALA A 89 -6.31 2.67 -21.74
C ALA A 89 -6.01 3.63 -22.91
N ASP A 90 -6.47 4.88 -22.84
CA ASP A 90 -6.12 5.91 -23.82
C ASP A 90 -4.61 6.19 -23.84
N PHE A 91 -3.97 6.33 -22.67
CA PHE A 91 -2.52 6.48 -22.60
C PHE A 91 -1.79 5.29 -23.20
N ALA A 92 -2.18 4.05 -22.89
CA ALA A 92 -1.56 2.86 -23.46
C ALA A 92 -1.72 2.79 -24.99
N ARG A 93 -2.86 3.22 -25.53
CA ARG A 93 -3.08 3.29 -26.98
C ARG A 93 -2.17 4.32 -27.64
N LEU A 94 -2.02 5.50 -27.05
CA LEU A 94 -1.24 6.60 -27.62
C LEU A 94 0.27 6.38 -27.49
N ASP A 95 0.72 5.72 -26.43
CA ASP A 95 2.13 5.37 -26.21
C ASP A 95 2.65 4.36 -27.27
N GLY A 96 1.77 3.50 -27.78
CA GLY A 96 2.07 2.59 -28.90
C GLY A 96 2.05 3.24 -30.30
N GLN A 97 1.75 4.54 -30.40
CA GLN A 97 1.64 5.29 -31.65
C GLN A 97 2.78 6.30 -31.85
N GLY A 98 3.71 6.41 -30.89
CA GLY A 98 4.82 7.36 -30.88
C GLY A 98 6.16 6.74 -31.27
#